data_AF-A0A2R7TAI2-F1
#
_entry.id   AF-A0A2R7TAI2-F1
#
_cell.length_a   1.000
_cell.length_b   1.000
_cell.length_c   1.000
_cell.angle_alpha   90.00
_cell.angle_beta   90.00
_cell.angle_gamma   90.00
#
_symmetry.space_group_name_H-M   'P 1'
#
loop_
_entity.id
_entity.type
_entity.pdbx_description
1 polymer ?
#
loop_
_entity_poly.entity_id
_entity_poly.type
_entity_poly.pdbx_seq_one_letter_code
_entity_poly.pdbx_strand_id
1 'polypeptide(L)'
;MRFDGQRRGAWLQAYGGRVVGLGPGLDIEAGLATHTFENVSRYDYQEAYASLLGEGWQLRIHGSPDYYGVGQRSLYVELNGRQALSPGWAATGHVGLLRVFGTSPYAAQSGSMRLDLRLGLSGQLGSSSEVQLAWVGTGRGGPYTWAYQARRRSVVLSVTTAF
;
A
#
# COMPACT_ATOMS: atom_id res chain seq x y z
N MET A 1 24.68 5.41 -17.88
CA MET A 1 23.60 6.32 -18.29
C MET A 1 23.43 7.36 -17.18
N ARG A 2 23.78 8.62 -17.43
CA ARG A 2 23.74 9.72 -16.45
C ARG A 2 22.30 10.24 -16.33
N PHE A 3 21.74 10.22 -15.13
CA PHE A 3 20.46 10.83 -14.80
C PHE A 3 20.65 12.30 -14.39
N ASP A 4 21.14 13.12 -15.32
CA ASP A 4 21.20 14.57 -15.14
C ASP A 4 20.12 15.19 -16.03
N GLY A 5 18.93 15.48 -15.50
CA GLY A 5 17.95 16.23 -16.29
C GLY A 5 16.58 16.49 -15.69
N GLN A 6 15.93 15.53 -15.02
CA GLN A 6 14.53 15.69 -14.62
C GLN A 6 14.31 15.40 -13.14
N ARG A 7 14.21 16.48 -12.35
CA ARG A 7 13.89 16.45 -10.90
C ARG A 7 12.38 16.51 -10.61
N ARG A 8 11.54 16.49 -11.64
CA ARG A 8 10.09 16.67 -11.54
C ARG A 8 9.38 15.71 -12.49
N GLY A 9 8.29 15.12 -12.02
CA GLY A 9 7.37 14.33 -12.81
C GLY A 9 6.11 14.07 -12.01
N ALA A 10 4.98 13.98 -12.69
CA ALA A 10 3.72 13.60 -12.09
C ALA A 10 3.52 12.08 -12.13
N TRP A 11 2.88 11.58 -11.07
CA TRP A 11 2.27 10.26 -11.04
C TRP A 11 0.77 10.45 -10.82
N LEU A 12 -0.03 9.89 -11.71
CA LEU A 12 -1.49 9.90 -11.62
C LEU A 12 -1.96 8.48 -11.29
N GLN A 13 -2.85 8.38 -10.32
CA GLN A 13 -3.61 7.17 -10.05
C GLN A 13 -5.10 7.47 -10.21
N ALA A 14 -5.78 6.68 -11.04
CA ALA A 14 -7.23 6.69 -11.14
C ALA A 14 -7.77 5.31 -10.75
N TYR A 15 -8.89 5.26 -10.03
CA TYR A 15 -9.49 4.01 -9.60
C TYR A 15 -11.02 4.09 -9.66
N GLY A 16 -11.65 2.93 -9.81
CA GLY A 16 -13.10 2.79 -9.81
C GLY A 16 -13.49 1.39 -9.39
N GLY A 17 -14.57 1.28 -8.62
CA GLY A 17 -15.02 0.01 -8.07
C GLY A 17 -16.45 0.07 -7.56
N ARG A 18 -16.94 -1.08 -7.09
CA ARG A 18 -18.28 -1.24 -6.53
C ARG A 18 -18.20 -1.95 -5.19
N VAL A 19 -18.99 -1.46 -4.24
CA VAL A 19 -19.19 -2.08 -2.93
C VAL A 19 -20.55 -2.79 -2.90
N VAL A 20 -20.58 -3.97 -2.31
CA VAL A 20 -21.80 -4.77 -2.10
C VAL A 20 -21.79 -5.28 -0.67
N GLY A 21 -22.91 -5.12 0.05
CA GLY A 21 -23.07 -5.69 1.38
C GLY A 21 -23.26 -7.20 1.32
N LEU A 22 -22.52 -7.94 2.15
CA LEU A 22 -22.66 -9.39 2.30
C LEU A 22 -23.52 -9.75 3.52
N GLY A 23 -23.52 -8.89 4.54
CA GLY A 23 -24.30 -9.06 5.76
C GLY A 23 -24.01 -7.94 6.77
N PRO A 24 -24.58 -8.02 7.99
CA PRO A 24 -24.33 -7.03 9.03
C PRO A 24 -22.83 -6.91 9.33
N GLY A 25 -22.28 -5.71 9.17
CA GLY A 25 -20.87 -5.41 9.47
C GLY A 25 -19.84 -6.02 8.50
N LEU A 26 -20.28 -6.54 7.34
CA LEU A 26 -19.39 -7.13 6.33
C LEU A 26 -19.79 -6.73 4.90
N ASP A 27 -18.88 -6.07 4.22
CA ASP A 27 -19.02 -5.67 2.81
C ASP A 27 -17.88 -6.22 1.96
N ILE A 28 -18.12 -6.34 0.66
CA ILE A 28 -17.10 -6.64 -0.35
C ILE A 28 -16.98 -5.49 -1.34
N GLU A 29 -15.75 -5.14 -1.71
CA GLU A 29 -15.43 -4.16 -2.73
C GLU A 29 -14.62 -4.84 -3.84
N ALA A 30 -14.90 -4.52 -5.11
CA ALA A 30 -14.04 -4.90 -6.23
C ALA A 30 -13.92 -3.76 -7.23
N GLY A 31 -12.74 -3.62 -7.84
CA GLY A 31 -12.48 -2.52 -8.76
C GLY A 31 -11.17 -2.66 -9.55
N LEU A 32 -10.87 -1.60 -10.29
CA LEU A 32 -9.67 -1.43 -11.09
C LEU A 32 -8.98 -0.13 -10.70
N ALA A 33 -7.66 -0.14 -10.71
CA ALA A 33 -6.81 1.03 -10.57
C ALA A 33 -5.85 1.10 -11.77
N THR A 34 -5.58 2.31 -12.25
CA THR A 34 -4.60 2.59 -13.28
C THR A 34 -3.60 3.62 -12.76
N HIS A 35 -2.33 3.38 -13.09
CA HIS A 35 -1.20 4.18 -12.66
C HIS A 35 -0.48 4.68 -13.91
N THR A 36 -0.33 6.00 -14.03
CA THR A 36 0.34 6.66 -15.16
C THR A 36 1.48 7.54 -14.66
N PHE A 37 2.66 7.40 -15.26
CA PHE A 37 3.87 8.14 -14.93
C PHE A 37 4.26 9.05 -16.09
N GLU A 38 4.16 10.37 -15.89
CA GLU A 38 4.32 11.39 -16.94
C GLU A 38 5.64 11.26 -17.71
N ASN A 39 6.76 11.07 -17.01
CA ASN A 39 8.10 11.05 -17.61
C ASN A 39 8.63 9.64 -17.90
N VAL A 40 7.84 8.61 -17.56
CA VAL A 40 8.30 7.22 -17.65
C VAL A 40 7.13 6.27 -17.94
N SER A 41 6.33 6.61 -18.97
CA SER A 41 5.10 5.89 -19.33
C SER A 41 5.26 4.39 -19.61
N ARG A 42 6.48 3.92 -19.90
CA ARG A 42 6.80 2.48 -19.93
C ARG A 42 6.55 1.76 -18.60
N TYR A 43 6.39 2.50 -17.50
CA TYR A 43 6.08 1.97 -16.18
C TYR A 43 4.59 2.07 -15.85
N ASP A 44 3.74 2.51 -16.79
CA ASP A 44 2.30 2.56 -16.60
C ASP A 44 1.77 1.14 -16.41
N TYR A 45 0.82 0.98 -15.49
CA TYR A 45 0.24 -0.32 -15.21
C TYR A 45 -1.17 -0.22 -14.67
N GLN A 46 -1.87 -1.35 -14.73
CA GLN A 46 -3.22 -1.50 -14.20
C GLN A 46 -3.24 -2.61 -13.17
N GLU A 47 -4.07 -2.44 -12.15
CA GLU A 47 -4.29 -3.43 -11.10
C GLU A 47 -5.79 -3.65 -10.92
N ALA A 48 -6.19 -4.91 -10.84
CA ALA A 48 -7.49 -5.27 -10.32
C ALA A 48 -7.38 -5.47 -8.82
N TYR A 49 -8.40 -5.07 -8.07
CA TYR A 49 -8.43 -5.27 -6.63
C TYR A 49 -9.78 -5.82 -6.16
N ALA A 50 -9.72 -6.58 -5.07
CA ALA A 50 -10.87 -7.06 -4.32
C ALA A 50 -10.60 -6.89 -2.82
N SER A 51 -11.60 -6.47 -2.07
CA SER A 51 -11.47 -6.19 -0.64
C SER A 51 -12.65 -6.72 0.15
N LEU A 52 -12.40 -7.24 1.33
CA LEU A 52 -13.40 -7.47 2.37
C LEU A 52 -13.26 -6.38 3.42
N LEU A 53 -14.39 -5.80 3.79
CA LEU A 53 -14.51 -4.70 4.75
C LEU A 53 -15.31 -5.22 5.93
N GLY A 54 -14.70 -5.23 7.12
CA GLY A 54 -15.38 -5.57 8.36
C GLY A 54 -15.30 -4.45 9.38
N GLU A 55 -15.98 -4.64 10.51
CA GLU A 55 -15.89 -3.69 11.62
C GLU A 55 -14.46 -3.63 12.17
N GLY A 56 -13.78 -2.51 11.93
CA GLY A 56 -12.43 -2.27 12.40
C GLY A 56 -11.33 -3.06 11.68
N TRP A 57 -11.62 -3.71 10.55
CA TRP A 57 -10.59 -4.38 9.75
C TRP A 57 -10.91 -4.38 8.25
N GLN A 58 -9.88 -4.53 7.42
CA GLN A 58 -10.00 -4.63 5.97
C GLN A 58 -8.94 -5.57 5.43
N LEU A 59 -9.36 -6.55 4.63
CA LEU A 59 -8.47 -7.38 3.83
C LEU A 59 -8.58 -6.95 2.38
N ARG A 60 -7.49 -6.62 1.71
CA ARG A 60 -7.48 -6.23 0.30
C ARG A 60 -6.42 -6.99 -0.48
N ILE A 61 -6.77 -7.37 -1.69
CA ILE A 61 -5.91 -8.09 -2.63
C ILE A 61 -5.87 -7.28 -3.92
N HIS A 62 -4.67 -7.02 -4.43
CA HIS A 62 -4.41 -6.41 -5.72
C HIS A 62 -3.65 -7.39 -6.61
N GLY A 63 -4.05 -7.48 -7.87
CA GLY A 63 -3.35 -8.25 -8.88
C GLY A 63 -3.07 -7.39 -10.11
N SER A 64 -1.82 -7.39 -10.56
CA SER A 64 -1.43 -6.74 -11.81
C SER A 64 -0.89 -7.77 -12.80
N PRO A 65 -1.38 -7.82 -14.04
CA PRO A 65 -0.80 -8.67 -15.08
C PRO A 65 0.53 -8.12 -15.62
N ASP A 66 0.76 -6.81 -15.46
CA ASP A 66 1.92 -6.09 -16.01
C ASP A 66 2.39 -5.00 -15.03
N TYR A 67 2.85 -5.43 -13.86
CA TYR A 67 3.30 -4.58 -12.77
C TYR A 67 4.50 -3.73 -13.20
N TYR A 68 4.35 -2.40 -13.12
CA TYR A 68 5.27 -1.42 -13.67
C TYR A 68 5.55 -1.60 -15.19
N GLY A 69 4.63 -2.11 -16.01
CA GLY A 69 4.80 -2.13 -17.47
C GLY A 69 6.03 -2.92 -17.98
N VAL A 70 6.58 -3.82 -17.16
CA VAL A 70 7.81 -4.59 -17.43
C VAL A 70 7.56 -6.09 -17.63
N GLY A 71 6.32 -6.47 -17.97
CA GLY A 71 5.89 -7.84 -18.25
C GLY A 71 5.85 -8.75 -17.02
N GLN A 72 5.81 -8.19 -15.81
CA GLN A 72 5.80 -8.94 -14.55
C GLN A 72 4.41 -9.00 -13.96
N ARG A 73 3.98 -10.17 -13.49
CA ARG A 73 2.71 -10.27 -12.76
C ARG A 73 2.95 -10.01 -11.28
N SER A 74 2.10 -9.25 -10.62
CA SER A 74 2.16 -9.05 -9.18
C SER A 74 0.88 -9.50 -8.49
N LEU A 75 1.03 -9.90 -7.24
CA LEU A 75 -0.05 -10.09 -6.28
C LEU A 75 0.36 -9.38 -4.99
N TYR A 76 -0.44 -8.42 -4.56
CA TYR A 76 -0.26 -7.74 -3.29
C TYR A 76 -1.46 -8.02 -2.40
N VAL A 77 -1.23 -8.45 -1.17
CA VAL A 77 -2.27 -8.73 -0.18
C VAL A 77 -1.97 -7.88 1.04
N GLU A 78 -2.97 -7.15 1.51
CA GLU A 78 -2.86 -6.33 2.71
C GLU A 78 -4.00 -6.57 3.68
N LEU A 79 -3.67 -6.58 4.98
CA LEU A 79 -4.61 -6.62 6.08
C LEU A 79 -4.42 -5.38 6.94
N ASN A 80 -5.46 -4.57 7.05
CA ASN A 80 -5.54 -3.40 7.90
C ASN A 80 -6.46 -3.67 9.09
N GLY A 81 -6.13 -3.13 10.25
CA GLY A 81 -6.93 -3.26 11.47
C GLY A 81 -6.84 -2.03 12.36
N ARG A 82 -7.96 -1.71 13.01
CA ARG A 82 -8.07 -0.69 14.04
C ARG A 82 -8.97 -1.21 15.16
N GLN A 83 -8.43 -1.25 16.37
CA GLN A 83 -9.15 -1.69 17.56
C GLN A 83 -9.20 -0.56 18.58
N ALA A 84 -10.39 -0.15 18.99
CA ALA A 84 -10.57 0.79 20.09
C ALA A 84 -10.04 0.15 21.39
N LEU A 85 -9.18 0.88 22.11
CA LEU A 85 -8.63 0.44 23.39
C LEU A 85 -9.36 1.10 24.56
N SER A 86 -9.71 2.38 24.39
CA SER A 86 -10.45 3.19 25.36
C SER A 86 -11.09 4.38 24.64
N PRO A 87 -11.96 5.16 25.29
CA PRO A 87 -12.47 6.40 24.71
C PRO A 87 -11.31 7.31 24.27
N GLY A 88 -11.26 7.64 22.99
CA GLY A 88 -10.22 8.49 22.40
C GLY A 88 -8.93 7.79 22.02
N TRP A 89 -8.74 6.49 22.27
CA TRP A 89 -7.53 5.75 21.90
C TRP A 89 -7.82 4.46 21.10
N ALA A 90 -6.98 4.19 20.11
CA ALA A 90 -7.05 2.95 19.33
C ALA A 90 -5.66 2.40 18.98
N ALA A 91 -5.57 1.08 18.87
CA ALA A 91 -4.46 0.40 18.25
C ALA A 91 -4.72 0.27 16.74
N THR A 92 -3.66 0.38 15.95
CA THR A 92 -3.69 0.25 14.49
C THR A 92 -2.65 -0.75 14.04
N GLY A 93 -3.01 -1.56 13.05
CA GLY A 93 -2.14 -2.58 12.47
C GLY A 93 -2.30 -2.64 10.96
N HIS A 94 -1.19 -2.90 10.28
CA HIS A 94 -1.15 -3.18 8.86
C HIS A 94 -0.10 -4.25 8.59
N VAL A 95 -0.45 -5.20 7.74
CA VAL A 95 0.44 -6.24 7.23
C VAL A 95 0.25 -6.34 5.73
N GLY A 96 1.30 -6.04 4.96
CA GLY A 96 1.32 -6.11 3.51
C GLY A 96 2.25 -7.21 3.03
N LEU A 97 1.84 -7.93 1.98
CA LEU A 97 2.64 -8.94 1.33
C LEU A 97 2.56 -8.79 -0.19
N LEU A 98 3.67 -8.40 -0.79
CA LEU A 98 3.86 -8.33 -2.24
C LEU A 98 4.60 -9.57 -2.73
N ARG A 99 4.06 -10.23 -3.74
CA ARG A 99 4.74 -11.27 -4.50
C ARG A 99 4.69 -10.96 -5.99
N VAL A 100 5.81 -11.15 -6.67
CA VAL A 100 5.93 -10.95 -8.11
C VAL A 100 6.32 -12.25 -8.79
N PHE A 101 5.72 -12.48 -9.95
CA PHE A 101 5.86 -13.68 -10.75
C PHE A 101 6.44 -13.31 -12.12
N GLY A 102 7.28 -14.19 -12.65
CA GLY A 102 8.00 -13.98 -13.90
C GLY A 102 9.48 -13.68 -13.69
N THR A 103 10.24 -13.73 -14.78
CA THR A 103 11.66 -13.42 -14.82
C THR A 103 11.85 -11.93 -15.07
N SER A 104 12.37 -11.24 -14.06
CA SER A 104 12.83 -9.87 -14.20
C SER A 104 14.24 -9.73 -13.67
N PRO A 105 15.11 -8.96 -14.35
CA PRO A 105 16.46 -8.68 -13.85
C PRO A 105 16.47 -8.17 -12.40
N TYR A 106 15.39 -7.48 -11.97
CA TYR A 106 15.24 -6.92 -10.63
C TYR A 106 14.77 -7.95 -9.59
N ALA A 107 13.83 -8.82 -9.96
CA ALA A 107 13.34 -9.88 -9.07
C ALA A 107 14.43 -10.92 -8.75
N ALA A 108 15.35 -11.15 -9.69
CA ALA A 108 16.49 -12.05 -9.50
C ALA A 108 17.50 -11.57 -8.45
N GLN A 109 17.64 -10.25 -8.24
CA GLN A 109 18.63 -9.69 -7.30
C GLN A 109 18.08 -9.49 -5.88
N SER A 110 16.79 -9.17 -5.75
CA SER A 110 16.16 -8.80 -4.47
C SER A 110 15.15 -9.82 -3.95
N GLY A 111 14.88 -10.89 -4.70
CA GLY A 111 13.84 -11.87 -4.36
C GLY A 111 12.44 -11.43 -4.79
N SER A 112 11.57 -12.42 -4.99
CA SER A 112 10.22 -12.24 -5.56
C SER A 112 9.15 -11.83 -4.56
N MET A 113 9.50 -11.65 -3.28
CA MET A 113 8.56 -11.43 -2.18
C MET A 113 9.03 -10.30 -1.26
N ARG A 114 8.08 -9.46 -0.81
CA ARG A 114 8.29 -8.40 0.16
C ARG A 114 7.16 -8.37 1.17
N LEU A 115 7.52 -8.41 2.45
CA LEU A 115 6.61 -8.17 3.55
C LEU A 115 6.75 -6.71 4.00
N ASP A 116 5.68 -6.08 4.42
CA ASP A 116 5.71 -4.83 5.15
C ASP A 116 4.71 -4.86 6.31
N LEU A 117 5.03 -4.10 7.35
CA LEU A 117 4.37 -4.14 8.63
C LEU A 117 4.28 -2.72 9.17
N ARG A 118 3.12 -2.36 9.72
CA ARG A 118 2.98 -1.14 10.52
C ARG A 118 2.13 -1.45 11.75
N LEU A 119 2.61 -1.02 12.90
CA LEU A 119 1.93 -1.15 14.18
C LEU A 119 1.96 0.21 14.86
N GLY A 120 0.83 0.67 15.39
CA GLY A 120 0.77 1.99 15.98
C GLY A 120 -0.37 2.19 16.95
N LEU A 121 -0.30 3.31 17.65
CA LEU A 121 -1.34 3.81 18.54
C LEU A 121 -1.80 5.16 18.01
N SER A 122 -3.12 5.38 18.03
CA SER A 122 -3.74 6.65 17.69
C SER A 122 -4.55 7.17 18.87
N GLY A 123 -4.49 8.48 19.10
CA GLY A 123 -5.23 9.19 20.13
C GLY A 123 -5.92 10.42 19.56
N GLN A 124 -7.16 10.69 20.01
CA GLN A 124 -7.84 11.94 19.71
C GLN A 124 -7.13 13.11 20.41
N LEU A 125 -6.87 14.16 19.65
CA LEU A 125 -6.34 15.44 20.13
C LEU A 125 -7.43 16.50 19.96
N GLY A 126 -8.16 16.75 21.05
CA GLY A 126 -9.35 17.61 21.01
C GLY A 126 -10.50 16.95 20.25
N SER A 127 -11.37 17.76 19.63
CA SER A 127 -12.57 17.27 18.94
C SER A 127 -12.40 17.02 17.43
N SER A 128 -11.34 17.55 16.81
CA SER A 128 -11.18 17.56 15.34
C SER A 128 -9.88 16.91 14.84
N SER A 129 -8.98 16.52 15.74
CA SER A 129 -7.67 16.02 15.34
C SER A 129 -7.36 14.65 15.94
N GLU A 130 -6.57 13.86 15.23
CA GLU A 130 -6.05 12.58 15.68
C GLU A 130 -4.53 12.58 15.52
N VAL A 131 -3.82 12.17 16.57
CA VAL A 131 -2.38 11.94 16.55
C VAL A 131 -2.13 10.45 16.49
N GLN A 132 -1.23 10.02 15.61
CA GLN A 132 -0.84 8.62 15.49
C GLN A 132 0.68 8.47 15.57
N LEU A 133 1.13 7.55 16.41
CA LEU A 133 2.52 7.09 16.46
C LEU A 133 2.57 5.65 15.95
N ALA A 134 3.37 5.41 14.91
CA ALA A 134 3.49 4.10 14.31
C ALA A 134 4.94 3.69 14.07
N TRP A 135 5.25 2.43 14.35
CA TRP A 135 6.44 1.75 13.87
C TRP A 135 6.14 1.11 12.52
N VAL A 136 7.01 1.33 11.53
CA VAL A 136 6.91 0.78 10.19
C VAL A 136 8.14 -0.07 9.91
N GLY A 137 7.95 -1.27 9.36
CA GLY A 137 9.00 -2.20 9.00
C GLY A 137 8.78 -2.78 7.61
N THR A 138 9.86 -2.98 6.85
CA THR A 138 9.80 -3.63 5.53
C THR A 138 10.84 -4.75 5.43
N GLY A 139 10.44 -5.85 4.80
CA GLY A 139 11.24 -7.03 4.51
C GLY A 139 12.40 -6.76 3.54
N ARG A 140 13.24 -7.78 3.35
CA ARG A 140 14.50 -7.64 2.59
C ARG A 140 14.36 -7.72 1.08
N GLY A 141 13.16 -8.03 0.55
CA GLY A 141 12.96 -8.26 -0.89
C GLY A 141 11.92 -7.40 -1.58
N GLY A 142 11.56 -7.79 -2.79
CA GLY A 142 10.60 -7.12 -3.67
C GLY A 142 11.24 -6.40 -4.85
N PRO A 143 10.49 -6.20 -5.96
CA PRO A 143 11.00 -5.77 -7.26
C PRO A 143 11.24 -4.25 -7.38
N TYR A 144 11.47 -3.54 -6.26
CA TYR A 144 11.63 -2.10 -6.32
C TYR A 144 12.91 -1.73 -7.09
N THR A 145 12.73 -1.10 -8.25
CA THR A 145 13.79 -0.75 -9.19
C THR A 145 14.73 0.36 -8.67
N TRP A 146 14.37 1.04 -7.57
CA TRP A 146 15.05 2.24 -7.07
C TRP A 146 15.33 2.27 -5.55
N ALA A 147 14.85 1.30 -4.77
CA ALA A 147 14.96 1.31 -3.31
C ALA A 147 16.15 0.45 -2.80
N TYR A 148 17.37 0.70 -3.27
CA TYR A 148 18.49 -0.18 -2.94
C TYR A 148 19.00 -0.04 -1.49
N GLN A 149 18.69 1.04 -0.75
CA GLN A 149 19.17 1.22 0.64
C GLN A 149 18.27 2.10 1.53
N ALA A 150 16.95 1.93 1.50
CA ALA A 150 16.09 2.63 2.46
C ALA A 150 16.22 2.05 3.88
N ARG A 151 16.13 2.90 4.92
CA ARG A 151 15.93 2.46 6.31
C ARG A 151 14.72 1.54 6.35
N ARG A 152 14.94 0.29 6.73
CA ARG A 152 13.92 -0.79 6.71
C ARG A 152 12.96 -0.73 7.89
N ARG A 153 13.25 0.17 8.83
CA ARG A 153 12.49 0.39 10.05
C ARG A 153 12.50 1.88 10.33
N SER A 154 11.32 2.43 10.58
CA SER A 154 11.12 3.85 10.86
C SER A 154 10.02 4.00 11.89
N VAL A 155 10.08 5.09 12.65
CA VAL A 155 8.96 5.54 13.48
C VAL A 155 8.36 6.75 12.77
N VAL A 156 7.03 6.75 12.65
CA VAL A 156 6.26 7.80 11.97
C VAL A 156 5.31 8.40 12.98
N LEU A 157 5.36 9.72 13.11
CA LEU A 157 4.37 10.52 13.83
C LEU A 157 3.50 11.23 12.79
N SER A 158 2.18 11.06 12.88
CA SER A 158 1.21 11.68 11.98
C SER A 158 0.17 12.46 12.77
N VAL A 159 -0.31 13.55 12.20
CA VAL A 159 -1.45 14.32 12.72
C VAL A 159 -2.44 14.49 11.58
N THR A 160 -3.68 14.06 11.80
CA THR A 160 -4.79 14.22 10.86
C THR A 160 -5.80 15.17 11.50
N THR A 161 -6.30 16.14 10.73
CA THR A 161 -7.26 17.14 11.21
C THR A 161 -8.40 17.28 10.21
N ALA A 162 -9.63 17.36 10.71
CA ALA A 162 -10.82 17.65 9.91
C ALA A 162 -11.14 19.16 9.97
N PHE A 163 -11.47 19.76 8.83
CA PHE A 163 -11.79 21.18 8.66
C PHE A 163 -13.18 21.38 8.04
#